data_AF-A0A8T6WFX4-F1
#
_entry.id   AF-A0A8T6WFX4-F1
#
_cell.length_a   1.000
_cell.length_b   1.000
_cell.length_c   1.000
_cell.angle_alpha   90.00
_cell.angle_beta   90.00
_cell.angle_gamma   90.00
#
_symmetry.space_group_name_H-M   'P 1'
#
loop_
_entity.id
_entity.type
_entity.pdbx_description
1 polymer ?
#
loop_
_entity_poly.entity_id
_entity_poly.type
_entity_poly.pdbx_seq_one_letter_code
_entity_poly.pdbx_strand_id
1 'polypeptide(L)'
;SLERSIEPYAKPSSLDRKVSTKAHPEEQPSESSREFVVKDAAAGEEAQPTSQVLEFYVNEAREQLEDINYLLLKLEKSPENEELQHHLMRCMHTLKGSSGMVNAKQIEALSHRCEEVLDNNLKGEKSLSPELFDLLFEVVDEINYVLNKFEKAGREETHNIENILDKIYKYSEAAIVSEPKREEKERREEPSSKTAKLTKAEEEKEAEKRDTYLRLNIKKMDHLLNLAAELVISNNQFKTQLDRLKNYIPILNKNLKVFRDTEDFMDTLLREGKHLEAELKSYVEDKPGAQEAFRKLSDHLQRALKNVQALQDEVTSVGHNLKENSKTYDENLQKVNKLSNELLDEVMQARLVPINMLFQRFHRPIRDLARQLQKQIRLSLKGEETELDRTLVEELYEPLLHIIRNAIDHGLESGEDRKAAGKDPEGRIEVKAYRDRNQVIIEISD
;
A
#
# COMPACT_ATOMS: atom_id res chain seq x y z
N SER A 1 40.26 70.39 -13.83
CA SER A 1 39.50 70.91 -12.68
C SER A 1 38.49 69.84 -12.31
N LEU A 2 38.72 69.03 -11.26
CA LEU A 2 38.30 69.27 -9.84
C LEU A 2 36.79 69.54 -9.78
N GLU A 3 35.93 68.81 -9.04
CA GLU A 3 36.00 68.26 -7.67
C GLU A 3 35.18 66.96 -7.57
N ARG A 4 35.64 65.86 -6.95
CA ARG A 4 35.62 65.48 -5.52
C ARG A 4 34.26 65.61 -4.79
N SER A 5 33.69 64.46 -4.43
CA SER A 5 33.07 64.21 -3.12
C SER A 5 33.09 62.71 -2.80
N ILE A 6 33.66 62.41 -1.63
CA ILE A 6 33.85 61.09 -1.01
C ILE A 6 33.00 61.11 0.25
N GLU A 7 32.24 60.04 0.55
CA GLU A 7 31.77 59.68 1.90
C GLU A 7 31.21 58.22 1.93
N PRO A 8 31.10 57.54 3.08
CA PRO A 8 32.03 56.45 3.40
C PRO A 8 31.41 55.08 3.76
N TYR A 9 32.30 54.10 3.89
CA TYR A 9 32.13 52.72 4.36
C TYR A 9 31.31 52.56 5.65
N ALA A 10 30.33 51.64 5.64
CA ALA A 10 29.68 51.08 6.82
C ALA A 10 30.13 49.61 7.06
N LYS A 11 30.46 49.30 8.31
CA LYS A 11 31.03 48.04 8.83
C LYS A 11 30.01 46.88 8.91
N PRO A 12 30.48 45.62 8.96
CA PRO A 12 29.62 44.43 9.05
C PRO A 12 29.17 44.13 10.49
N SER A 13 27.90 43.71 10.64
CA SER A 13 27.28 43.33 11.92
C SER A 13 27.51 41.86 12.26
N SER A 14 28.06 41.62 13.44
CA SER A 14 28.25 40.33 14.11
C SER A 14 26.93 39.77 14.66
N LEU A 15 26.62 38.52 14.33
CA LEU A 15 25.53 37.71 14.92
C LEU A 15 26.05 36.99 16.17
N ASP A 16 25.62 37.48 17.35
CA ASP A 16 25.82 36.81 18.63
C ASP A 16 24.73 35.76 18.88
N ARG A 17 25.16 34.52 19.14
CA ARG A 17 24.36 33.45 19.73
C ARG A 17 24.07 33.78 21.19
N LYS A 18 22.80 33.81 21.60
CA LYS A 18 22.41 33.62 23.00
C LYS A 18 21.29 32.59 23.14
N VAL A 19 21.64 31.55 23.88
CA VAL A 19 20.79 30.52 24.47
C VAL A 19 19.82 31.18 25.46
N SER A 20 18.53 30.80 25.40
CA SER A 20 17.56 31.16 26.44
C SER A 20 16.81 29.92 26.90
N THR A 21 17.25 29.40 28.04
CA THR A 21 16.49 28.57 28.95
C THR A 21 15.63 29.49 29.83
N LYS A 22 14.35 29.20 29.99
CA LYS A 22 13.50 29.77 31.05
C LYS A 22 12.69 28.65 31.70
N ALA A 23 12.86 28.55 33.01
CA ALA A 23 12.08 27.75 33.94
C ALA A 23 11.25 28.69 34.85
N HIS A 24 10.34 28.04 35.61
CA HIS A 24 9.57 28.47 36.81
C HIS A 24 8.14 29.00 36.60
N PRO A 25 7.21 28.84 37.60
CA PRO A 25 7.25 28.00 38.83
C PRO A 25 5.95 27.22 39.16
N GLU A 26 6.03 26.41 40.21
CA GLU A 26 4.98 25.70 40.95
C GLU A 26 3.93 26.63 41.59
N GLU A 27 2.66 26.19 41.63
CA GLU A 27 1.67 26.56 42.65
C GLU A 27 0.54 25.51 42.73
N GLN A 28 0.29 25.00 43.95
CA GLN A 28 -0.91 24.31 44.44
C GLN A 28 -1.17 24.88 45.86
N PRO A 29 -2.31 24.65 46.56
CA PRO A 29 -3.61 24.07 46.18
C PRO A 29 -4.83 24.89 46.68
N SER A 30 -6.07 24.48 46.37
CA SER A 30 -7.21 24.67 47.30
C SER A 30 -8.26 23.57 47.13
N GLU A 31 -8.70 23.04 48.27
CA GLU A 31 -9.50 21.82 48.48
C GLU A 31 -11.03 22.05 48.53
N SER A 32 -11.72 20.90 48.48
CA SER A 32 -13.02 20.57 49.13
C SER A 32 -14.27 20.77 48.26
N SER A 33 -15.05 19.73 47.94
CA SER A 33 -15.60 18.75 48.88
C SER A 33 -16.08 17.44 48.21
N ARG A 34 -15.55 16.30 48.69
CA ARG A 34 -16.21 15.07 49.21
C ARG A 34 -17.57 14.62 48.62
N GLU A 35 -17.91 13.33 48.46
CA GLU A 35 -17.29 12.01 48.68
C GLU A 35 -18.32 10.97 48.20
N PHE A 36 -17.91 9.87 47.55
CA PHE A 36 -18.11 8.52 48.11
C PHE A 36 -17.23 7.53 47.33
N VAL A 37 -16.31 6.93 48.08
CA VAL A 37 -15.34 5.92 47.65
C VAL A 37 -15.88 4.55 48.04
N VAL A 38 -15.75 3.58 47.14
CA VAL A 38 -15.38 2.20 47.53
C VAL A 38 -14.20 1.77 46.64
N LYS A 39 -13.01 1.88 47.22
CA LYS A 39 -11.74 1.19 46.91
C LYS A 39 -11.89 -0.30 47.30
N ASP A 40 -11.23 -1.33 46.76
CA ASP A 40 -9.99 -1.48 45.99
C ASP A 40 -10.04 -2.81 45.21
N ALA A 41 -9.44 -2.84 44.01
CA ALA A 41 -8.42 -3.83 43.63
C ALA A 41 -7.71 -3.31 42.36
N ALA A 42 -6.40 -3.16 42.46
CA ALA A 42 -5.52 -2.46 41.53
C ALA A 42 -5.66 -2.90 40.05
N ALA A 43 -5.89 -1.94 39.16
CA ALA A 43 -5.53 -2.05 37.76
C ALA A 43 -4.49 -0.96 37.49
N GLY A 44 -3.25 -1.38 37.22
CA GLY A 44 -2.19 -0.48 36.79
C GLY A 44 -2.63 0.27 35.53
N GLU A 45 -2.07 1.46 35.32
CA GLU A 45 -2.13 2.14 34.02
C GLU A 45 -1.51 1.20 32.97
N GLU A 46 -2.35 0.40 32.32
CA GLU A 46 -1.95 -0.48 31.21
C GLU A 46 -1.53 0.42 30.06
N ALA A 47 -0.24 0.35 29.72
CA ALA A 47 0.34 1.08 28.61
C ALA A 47 -0.48 0.82 27.34
N GLN A 48 -1.05 1.87 26.74
CA GLN A 48 -1.71 1.77 25.45
C GLN A 48 -0.71 1.18 24.44
N PRO A 49 -1.11 0.19 23.64
CA PRO A 49 -0.22 -0.41 22.65
C PRO A 49 0.31 0.66 21.70
N THR A 50 1.60 0.58 21.38
CA THR A 50 2.21 1.51 20.42
C THR A 50 1.49 1.43 19.06
N SER A 51 1.43 2.54 18.33
CA SER A 51 0.74 2.63 17.03
C SER A 51 1.14 1.53 16.03
N GLN A 52 2.38 1.02 16.11
CA GLN A 52 2.86 -0.06 15.24
C GLN A 52 2.33 -1.45 15.65
N VAL A 53 2.24 -1.73 16.96
CA VAL A 53 1.67 -2.98 17.48
C VAL A 53 0.18 -3.03 17.18
N LEU A 54 -0.51 -1.88 17.31
CA LEU A 54 -1.92 -1.76 16.96
C LEU A 54 -2.16 -2.02 15.47
N GLU A 55 -1.34 -1.45 14.59
CA GLU A 55 -1.45 -1.69 13.15
C GLU A 55 -1.22 -3.15 12.78
N PHE A 56 -0.26 -3.82 13.42
CA PHE A 56 -0.03 -5.26 13.23
C PHE A 56 -1.24 -6.08 13.66
N TYR A 57 -1.75 -5.84 14.87
CA TYR A 57 -2.94 -6.52 15.40
C TYR A 57 -4.17 -6.30 14.52
N VAL A 58 -4.45 -5.07 14.09
CA VAL A 58 -5.63 -4.78 13.27
C VAL A 58 -5.59 -5.55 11.96
N ASN A 59 -4.41 -5.67 11.34
CA ASN A 59 -4.26 -6.47 10.13
C ASN A 59 -4.43 -7.98 10.41
N GLU A 60 -3.80 -8.51 11.46
CA GLU A 60 -3.94 -9.92 11.85
C GLU A 60 -5.38 -10.29 12.22
N ALA A 61 -6.09 -9.43 12.97
CA ALA A 61 -7.47 -9.65 13.34
C ALA A 61 -8.41 -9.66 12.12
N ARG A 62 -8.21 -8.77 11.13
CA ARG A 62 -8.96 -8.81 9.86
C ARG A 62 -8.74 -10.09 9.10
N GLU A 63 -7.49 -10.56 9.07
CA GLU A 63 -7.12 -11.81 8.43
C GLU A 63 -7.83 -13.01 9.09
N GLN A 64 -7.83 -13.08 10.42
CA GLN A 64 -8.56 -14.11 11.16
C GLN A 64 -10.08 -14.04 10.92
N LEU A 65 -10.65 -12.84 10.84
CA LEU A 65 -12.09 -12.66 10.58
C LEU A 65 -12.50 -13.10 9.17
N GLU A 66 -11.66 -12.83 8.15
CA GLU A 66 -11.88 -13.36 6.80
C GLU A 66 -11.88 -14.91 6.79
N ASP A 67 -10.93 -15.52 7.50
CA ASP A 67 -10.81 -16.98 7.59
C ASP A 67 -12.02 -17.59 8.34
N ILE A 68 -12.44 -16.97 9.45
CA ILE A 68 -13.65 -17.33 10.19
C ILE A 68 -14.88 -17.26 9.27
N ASN A 69 -15.05 -16.16 8.53
CA ASN A 69 -16.20 -15.98 7.65
C ASN A 69 -16.26 -17.06 6.55
N TYR A 70 -15.11 -17.37 5.95
CA TYR A 70 -14.98 -18.45 4.98
C TYR A 70 -15.31 -19.83 5.56
N LEU A 71 -14.81 -20.12 6.76
CA LEU A 71 -15.07 -21.38 7.46
C LEU A 71 -16.54 -21.53 7.83
N LEU A 72 -17.19 -20.47 8.31
CA LEU A 72 -18.62 -20.46 8.59
C LEU A 72 -19.44 -20.79 7.35
N LEU A 73 -19.13 -20.18 6.20
CA LEU A 73 -19.83 -20.47 4.92
C LEU A 73 -19.64 -21.91 4.44
N LYS A 74 -18.46 -22.50 4.66
CA LYS A 74 -18.21 -23.91 4.32
C LYS A 74 -18.91 -24.85 5.28
N LEU A 75 -18.87 -24.56 6.58
CA LEU A 75 -19.53 -25.35 7.62
C LEU A 75 -21.05 -25.29 7.50
N GLU A 76 -21.63 -24.18 7.01
CA GLU A 76 -23.06 -24.11 6.72
C GLU A 76 -23.51 -25.17 5.70
N LYS A 77 -22.64 -25.50 4.72
CA LYS A 77 -22.89 -26.54 3.70
C LYS A 77 -22.50 -27.94 4.17
N SER A 78 -21.51 -28.04 5.04
CA SER A 78 -20.97 -29.31 5.55
C SER A 78 -20.76 -29.24 7.07
N PRO A 79 -21.84 -29.24 7.88
CA PRO A 79 -21.74 -28.99 9.33
C PRO A 79 -20.96 -30.05 10.10
N GLU A 80 -20.85 -31.27 9.55
CA GLU A 80 -20.22 -32.45 10.16
C GLU A 80 -18.70 -32.49 9.96
N ASN A 81 -18.11 -31.54 9.22
CA ASN A 81 -16.70 -31.58 8.89
C ASN A 81 -15.83 -31.15 10.09
N GLU A 82 -15.36 -32.12 10.86
CA GLU A 82 -14.51 -31.93 12.05
C GLU A 82 -13.26 -31.09 11.77
N GLU A 83 -12.62 -31.24 10.61
CA GLU A 83 -11.42 -30.46 10.29
C GLU A 83 -11.73 -28.96 10.17
N LEU A 84 -12.85 -28.62 9.53
CA LEU A 84 -13.30 -27.23 9.39
C LEU A 84 -13.76 -26.66 10.74
N GLN A 85 -14.44 -27.47 11.56
CA GLN A 85 -14.84 -27.08 12.92
C GLN A 85 -13.62 -26.78 13.80
N HIS A 86 -12.62 -27.66 13.79
CA HIS A 86 -11.37 -27.49 14.54
C HIS A 86 -10.56 -26.28 14.03
N HIS A 87 -10.61 -26.00 12.73
CA HIS A 87 -9.99 -24.80 12.19
C HIS A 87 -10.69 -23.53 12.69
N LEU A 88 -12.02 -23.49 12.65
CA LEU A 88 -12.81 -22.37 13.15
C LEU A 88 -12.51 -22.08 14.62
N MET A 89 -12.43 -23.12 15.45
CA MET A 89 -12.04 -23.02 16.86
C MET A 89 -10.66 -22.39 17.06
N ARG A 90 -9.66 -22.79 16.26
CA ARG A 90 -8.31 -22.21 16.34
C ARG A 90 -8.30 -20.73 15.94
N CYS A 91 -9.03 -20.35 14.90
CA CYS A 91 -9.14 -18.95 14.49
C CYS A 91 -9.76 -18.08 15.59
N MET A 92 -10.86 -18.55 16.21
CA MET A 92 -11.49 -17.87 17.34
C MET A 92 -10.54 -17.74 18.55
N HIS A 93 -9.81 -18.81 18.87
CA HIS A 93 -8.82 -18.81 19.96
C HIS A 93 -7.67 -17.82 19.71
N THR A 94 -7.14 -17.79 18.48
CA THR A 94 -6.08 -16.85 18.08
C THR A 94 -6.58 -15.41 18.11
N LEU A 95 -7.81 -15.15 17.63
CA LEU A 95 -8.41 -13.83 17.68
C LEU A 95 -8.60 -13.35 19.13
N LYS A 96 -9.04 -14.23 20.04
CA LYS A 96 -9.11 -13.93 21.48
C LYS A 96 -7.73 -13.57 22.06
N GLY A 97 -6.74 -14.44 21.84
CA GLY A 97 -5.40 -14.27 22.40
C GLY A 97 -4.70 -13.00 21.92
N SER A 98 -4.76 -12.72 20.62
CA SER A 98 -4.19 -11.51 20.02
C SER A 98 -4.90 -10.23 20.51
N SER A 99 -6.22 -10.29 20.70
CA SER A 99 -7.01 -9.16 21.23
C SER A 99 -6.65 -8.82 22.67
N GLY A 100 -6.42 -9.83 23.52
CA GLY A 100 -5.94 -9.63 24.89
C GLY A 100 -4.56 -8.97 24.96
N MET A 101 -3.64 -9.30 24.03
CA MET A 101 -2.29 -8.71 23.99
C MET A 101 -2.28 -7.20 23.68
N VAL A 102 -3.27 -6.71 22.95
CA VAL A 102 -3.42 -5.28 22.62
C VAL A 102 -4.48 -4.57 23.44
N ASN A 103 -5.02 -5.23 24.46
CA ASN A 103 -6.07 -4.71 25.32
C ASN A 103 -7.38 -4.33 24.59
N ALA A 104 -7.70 -5.06 23.51
CA ALA A 104 -8.95 -4.94 22.78
C ALA A 104 -10.04 -5.76 23.50
N LYS A 105 -10.51 -5.25 24.64
CA LYS A 105 -11.39 -5.96 25.59
C LYS A 105 -12.71 -6.39 24.98
N GLN A 106 -13.30 -5.58 24.11
CA GLN A 106 -14.59 -5.91 23.49
C GLN A 106 -14.44 -7.04 22.46
N ILE A 107 -13.37 -7.01 21.67
CA ILE A 107 -13.09 -8.06 20.69
C ILE A 107 -12.72 -9.38 21.40
N GLU A 108 -11.93 -9.29 22.47
CA GLU A 108 -11.62 -10.44 23.33
C GLU A 108 -12.88 -11.06 23.92
N ALA A 109 -13.80 -10.25 24.45
CA ALA A 109 -15.05 -10.73 25.03
C ALA A 109 -15.95 -11.47 24.00
N LEU A 110 -16.12 -10.90 22.80
CA LEU A 110 -16.92 -11.51 21.74
C LEU A 110 -16.33 -12.82 21.23
N SER A 111 -15.01 -12.82 20.94
CA SER A 111 -14.30 -14.02 20.46
C SER A 111 -14.30 -15.14 21.50
N HIS A 112 -14.09 -14.81 22.78
CA HIS A 112 -14.16 -15.78 23.87
C HIS A 112 -15.54 -16.44 23.97
N ARG A 113 -16.63 -15.66 23.89
CA ARG A 113 -17.99 -16.19 23.96
C ARG A 113 -18.35 -17.05 22.75
N CYS A 114 -17.86 -16.70 21.57
CA CYS A 114 -17.99 -17.56 20.38
C CYS A 114 -17.25 -18.88 20.55
N GLU A 115 -16.03 -18.85 21.05
CA GLU A 115 -15.23 -20.03 21.33
C GLU A 115 -15.94 -20.98 22.32
N GLU A 116 -16.53 -20.44 23.39
CA GLU A 116 -17.30 -21.24 24.36
C GLU A 116 -18.55 -21.89 23.74
N VAL A 117 -19.33 -21.15 22.94
CA VAL A 117 -20.54 -21.71 22.33
C VAL A 117 -20.18 -22.77 21.28
N LEU A 118 -19.15 -22.54 20.49
CA LEU A 118 -18.65 -23.53 19.53
C LEU A 118 -18.14 -24.77 20.26
N ASP A 119 -17.29 -24.62 21.28
CA ASP A 119 -16.75 -25.75 22.06
C ASP A 119 -17.86 -26.61 22.69
N ASN A 120 -18.90 -25.97 23.25
CA ASN A 120 -20.03 -26.66 23.86
C ASN A 120 -20.88 -27.45 22.85
N ASN A 121 -21.07 -26.93 21.62
CA ASN A 121 -21.82 -27.63 20.58
C ASN A 121 -20.99 -28.80 20.01
N LEU A 122 -19.69 -28.59 19.79
CA LEU A 122 -18.78 -29.59 19.26
C LEU A 122 -18.54 -30.76 20.23
N LYS A 123 -18.36 -30.48 21.53
CA LYS A 123 -18.24 -31.53 22.57
C LYS A 123 -19.55 -32.27 22.85
N GLY A 124 -20.68 -31.64 22.59
CA GLY A 124 -22.01 -32.22 22.80
C GLY A 124 -22.49 -33.11 21.65
N GLU A 125 -21.65 -33.36 20.62
CA GLU A 125 -22.05 -34.01 19.36
C GLU A 125 -23.29 -33.35 18.71
N LYS A 126 -23.52 -32.05 18.98
CA LYS A 126 -24.63 -31.29 18.41
C LYS A 126 -24.15 -30.64 17.12
N SER A 127 -24.81 -30.95 16.01
CA SER A 127 -24.61 -30.25 14.75
C SER A 127 -24.87 -28.75 14.93
N LEU A 128 -24.01 -27.91 14.37
CA LEU A 128 -24.19 -26.46 14.35
C LEU A 128 -25.52 -26.10 13.65
N SER A 129 -26.44 -25.42 14.35
CA SER A 129 -27.75 -25.08 13.80
C SER A 129 -27.68 -23.83 12.90
N PRO A 130 -28.61 -23.64 11.95
CA PRO A 130 -28.67 -22.42 11.14
C PRO A 130 -28.76 -21.13 11.98
N GLU A 131 -29.46 -21.17 13.10
CA GLU A 131 -29.58 -20.04 14.03
C GLU A 131 -28.25 -19.69 14.69
N LEU A 132 -27.39 -20.70 14.95
CA LEU A 132 -26.04 -20.48 15.45
C LEU A 132 -25.13 -19.87 14.37
N PHE A 133 -25.25 -20.29 13.11
CA PHE A 133 -24.51 -19.67 12.01
C PHE A 133 -24.88 -18.20 11.84
N ASP A 134 -26.18 -17.88 11.84
CA ASP A 134 -26.65 -16.48 11.79
C ASP A 134 -26.09 -15.65 12.95
N LEU A 135 -26.07 -16.21 14.16
CA LEU A 135 -25.48 -15.56 15.32
C LEU A 135 -23.97 -15.35 15.16
N LEU A 136 -23.23 -16.36 14.70
CA LEU A 136 -21.78 -16.26 14.49
C LEU A 136 -21.42 -15.23 13.41
N PHE A 137 -22.21 -15.12 12.33
CA PHE A 137 -22.05 -14.06 11.34
C PHE A 137 -22.33 -12.67 11.96
N GLU A 138 -23.36 -12.53 12.79
CA GLU A 138 -23.64 -11.28 13.52
C GLU A 138 -22.46 -10.87 14.42
N VAL A 139 -21.80 -11.85 15.08
CA VAL A 139 -20.58 -11.56 15.86
C VAL A 139 -19.42 -11.12 14.98
N VAL A 140 -19.17 -11.80 13.86
CA VAL A 140 -18.10 -11.43 12.92
C VAL A 140 -18.29 -10.00 12.41
N ASP A 141 -19.53 -9.61 12.11
CA ASP A 141 -19.86 -8.25 11.68
C ASP A 141 -19.62 -7.21 12.78
N GLU A 142 -20.02 -7.50 14.03
CA GLU A 142 -19.76 -6.60 15.16
C GLU A 142 -18.26 -6.49 15.47
N ILE A 143 -17.50 -7.58 15.44
CA ILE A 143 -16.04 -7.53 15.63
C ILE A 143 -15.41 -6.66 14.53
N ASN A 144 -15.80 -6.83 13.27
CA ASN A 144 -15.32 -5.98 12.17
C ASN A 144 -15.66 -4.50 12.40
N TYR A 145 -16.86 -4.20 12.90
CA TYR A 145 -17.24 -2.84 13.23
C TYR A 145 -16.35 -2.24 14.35
N VAL A 146 -16.19 -2.96 15.46
CA VAL A 146 -15.36 -2.52 16.60
C VAL A 146 -13.91 -2.33 16.15
N LEU A 147 -13.36 -3.25 15.36
CA LEU A 147 -11.99 -3.19 14.85
C LEU A 147 -11.75 -1.97 13.96
N ASN A 148 -12.72 -1.64 13.09
CA ASN A 148 -12.64 -0.44 12.24
C ASN A 148 -12.68 0.87 13.03
N LYS A 149 -13.39 0.89 14.17
CA LYS A 149 -13.41 2.04 15.08
C LYS A 149 -12.14 2.13 15.92
N PHE A 150 -11.64 0.99 16.37
CA PHE A 150 -10.40 0.88 17.11
C PHE A 150 -9.20 1.41 16.31
N GLU A 151 -9.12 1.10 15.01
CA GLU A 151 -8.08 1.65 14.11
C GLU A 151 -8.15 3.18 13.97
N LYS A 152 -9.36 3.76 13.88
CA LYS A 152 -9.54 5.20 13.59
C LYS A 152 -9.48 6.09 14.83
N ALA A 153 -9.96 5.60 15.97
CA ALA A 153 -10.16 6.40 17.18
C ALA A 153 -9.26 5.98 18.35
N GLY A 154 -8.51 4.87 18.25
CA GLY A 154 -7.69 4.33 19.34
C GLY A 154 -8.49 3.88 20.57
N ARG A 155 -9.82 3.76 20.42
CA ARG A 155 -10.76 3.33 21.46
C ARG A 155 -11.82 2.42 20.85
N GLU A 156 -12.27 1.45 21.63
CA GLU A 156 -13.35 0.56 21.21
C GLU A 156 -14.68 1.30 21.29
N GLU A 157 -15.38 1.41 20.16
CA GLU A 157 -16.78 1.83 20.09
C GLU A 157 -17.59 0.66 19.57
N THR A 158 -18.58 0.20 20.32
CA THR A 158 -19.48 -0.88 19.93
C THR A 158 -20.81 -0.31 19.47
N HIS A 159 -21.49 -1.00 18.55
CA HIS A 159 -22.84 -0.64 18.15
C HIS A 159 -23.88 -1.38 18.98
N ASN A 160 -23.63 -2.66 19.31
CA ASN A 160 -24.66 -3.53 19.87
C ASN A 160 -24.13 -4.72 20.68
N ILE A 161 -22.95 -4.58 21.31
CA ILE A 161 -22.27 -5.69 21.99
C ILE A 161 -23.13 -6.34 23.10
N GLU A 162 -23.89 -5.56 23.87
CA GLU A 162 -24.72 -6.08 24.95
C GLU A 162 -25.83 -7.02 24.44
N ASN A 163 -26.48 -6.68 23.32
CA ASN A 163 -27.53 -7.49 22.70
C ASN A 163 -26.98 -8.77 22.07
N ILE A 164 -25.82 -8.68 21.43
CA ILE A 164 -25.15 -9.84 20.84
C ILE A 164 -24.69 -10.80 21.94
N LEU A 165 -24.08 -10.28 23.01
CA LEU A 165 -23.74 -11.08 24.17
C LEU A 165 -24.98 -11.73 24.79
N ASP A 166 -26.08 -11.00 24.96
CA ASP A 166 -27.35 -11.57 25.45
C ASP A 166 -27.91 -12.68 24.55
N LYS A 167 -27.80 -12.54 23.22
CA LYS A 167 -28.19 -13.59 22.27
C LYS A 167 -27.31 -14.84 22.41
N ILE A 168 -26.00 -14.66 22.56
CA ILE A 168 -25.04 -15.75 22.79
C ILE A 168 -25.34 -16.47 24.11
N TYR A 169 -25.59 -15.71 25.19
CA TYR A 169 -25.99 -16.28 26.48
C TYR A 169 -27.29 -17.07 26.38
N LYS A 170 -28.34 -16.50 25.76
CA LYS A 170 -29.63 -17.19 25.58
C LYS A 170 -29.51 -18.45 24.73
N TYR A 171 -28.67 -18.44 23.70
CA TYR A 171 -28.39 -19.63 22.91
C TYR A 171 -27.69 -20.71 23.75
N SER A 172 -26.70 -20.32 24.55
CA SER A 172 -25.99 -21.23 25.45
C SER A 172 -26.90 -21.84 26.53
N GLU A 173 -27.84 -21.07 27.11
CA GLU A 173 -28.80 -21.59 28.09
C GLU A 173 -29.90 -22.46 27.44
N ALA A 174 -30.39 -22.07 26.26
CA ALA A 174 -31.38 -22.87 25.53
C ALA A 174 -30.83 -24.25 25.13
N ALA A 175 -29.53 -24.35 24.86
CA ALA A 175 -28.84 -25.61 24.57
C ALA A 175 -28.68 -26.53 25.80
N ILE A 176 -28.77 -26.00 27.03
CA ILE A 176 -28.67 -26.73 28.30
C ILE A 176 -30.04 -27.28 28.75
N VAL A 177 -31.15 -26.68 28.32
CA VAL A 177 -32.52 -27.11 28.73
C VAL A 177 -33.03 -28.33 27.94
N SER A 178 -32.36 -28.72 26.84
CA SER A 178 -32.67 -29.93 26.07
C SER A 178 -31.66 -31.05 26.31
N GLU A 179 -31.72 -31.69 27.49
CA GLU A 179 -31.66 -33.16 27.64
C GLU A 179 -31.87 -33.61 29.11
N PRO A 180 -32.45 -34.82 29.34
CA PRO A 180 -32.77 -35.31 30.67
C PRO A 180 -31.53 -35.92 31.37
N LYS A 181 -31.48 -35.73 32.70
CA LYS A 181 -30.55 -36.32 33.68
C LYS A 181 -29.94 -37.68 33.29
N ARG A 182 -28.60 -37.78 33.35
CA ARG A 182 -27.92 -38.98 33.88
C ARG A 182 -26.49 -38.72 34.40
N GLU A 183 -26.42 -38.76 35.72
CA GLU A 183 -25.37 -39.17 36.67
C GLU A 183 -23.88 -39.20 36.26
N GLU A 184 -23.09 -38.47 37.06
CA GLU A 184 -21.64 -38.47 37.18
C GLU A 184 -21.02 -39.87 37.32
N LYS A 185 -19.92 -40.11 36.60
CA LYS A 185 -18.86 -41.00 37.06
C LYS A 185 -17.48 -40.56 36.55
N GLU A 186 -16.72 -40.01 37.50
CA GLU A 186 -15.27 -40.09 37.72
C GLU A 186 -14.32 -40.29 36.53
N ARG A 187 -13.64 -39.19 36.22
CA ARG A 187 -12.21 -39.02 35.89
C ARG A 187 -11.33 -40.26 36.15
N ARG A 188 -10.67 -40.78 35.10
CA ARG A 188 -9.38 -41.47 35.20
C ARG A 188 -8.53 -41.26 33.94
N GLU A 189 -7.25 -41.12 34.21
CA GLU A 189 -6.14 -40.81 33.31
C GLU A 189 -5.89 -41.92 32.28
N GLU A 190 -5.33 -41.48 31.15
CA GLU A 190 -4.71 -42.22 30.05
C GLU A 190 -3.69 -43.29 30.52
N PRO A 191 -3.38 -44.35 29.72
CA PRO A 191 -2.47 -44.14 28.57
C PRO A 191 -2.68 -45.00 27.31
N SER A 192 -2.43 -44.34 26.18
CA SER A 192 -1.64 -44.72 25.00
C SER A 192 -1.69 -46.14 24.39
N SER A 193 -2.06 -46.12 23.10
CA SER A 193 -1.58 -46.90 21.95
C SER A 193 -2.28 -48.23 21.60
N LYS A 194 -2.92 -48.24 20.41
CA LYS A 194 -2.38 -48.93 19.22
C LYS A 194 -3.24 -48.70 17.95
N THR A 195 -2.59 -48.06 16.97
CA THR A 195 -2.62 -48.33 15.52
C THR A 195 -3.96 -48.46 14.77
N ALA A 196 -4.21 -47.49 13.88
CA ALA A 196 -4.51 -47.78 12.48
C ALA A 196 -3.62 -46.90 11.59
N LYS A 197 -2.72 -47.53 10.83
CA LYS A 197 -1.91 -46.88 9.79
C LYS A 197 -2.79 -46.60 8.59
N LEU A 198 -3.07 -45.34 8.30
CA LEU A 198 -3.37 -44.88 6.96
C LEU A 198 -2.05 -44.40 6.33
N THR A 199 -1.88 -44.73 5.06
CA THR A 199 -0.64 -44.65 4.31
C THR A 199 -0.32 -43.20 3.90
N LYS A 200 0.88 -42.73 4.26
CA LYS A 200 1.52 -41.45 3.86
C LYS A 200 1.50 -41.10 2.36
N ALA A 201 1.06 -42.01 1.48
CA ALA A 201 1.04 -41.80 0.04
C ALA A 201 -0.20 -41.02 -0.46
N GLU A 202 -1.24 -40.88 0.35
CA GLU A 202 -2.45 -40.11 0.00
C GLU A 202 -2.36 -38.66 0.50
N GLU A 203 -1.76 -38.42 1.68
CA GLU A 203 -1.50 -37.06 2.21
C GLU A 203 -0.50 -36.26 1.36
N GLU A 204 0.46 -36.93 0.70
CA GLU A 204 1.46 -36.25 -0.15
C GLU A 204 0.91 -35.80 -1.51
N LYS A 205 -0.25 -36.31 -1.97
CA LYS A 205 -0.87 -35.87 -3.24
C LYS A 205 -1.91 -34.77 -3.08
N GLU A 206 -2.47 -34.60 -1.89
CA GLU A 206 -3.42 -33.50 -1.60
C GLU A 206 -2.73 -32.23 -1.09
N ALA A 207 -1.50 -32.34 -0.56
CA ALA A 207 -0.70 -31.20 -0.15
C ALA A 207 -0.14 -30.36 -1.33
N GLU A 208 -0.11 -30.88 -2.55
CA GLU A 208 0.38 -30.19 -3.75
C GLU A 208 -0.63 -29.23 -4.40
N LYS A 209 -1.84 -29.08 -3.84
CA LYS A 209 -2.82 -28.04 -4.23
C LYS A 209 -3.24 -27.16 -3.06
N ARG A 210 -2.31 -26.82 -2.17
CA ARG A 210 -2.48 -25.63 -1.34
C ARG A 210 -2.16 -24.43 -2.21
N ASP A 211 -3.21 -23.84 -2.80
CA ASP A 211 -3.14 -22.49 -3.36
C ASP A 211 -2.45 -21.61 -2.33
N THR A 212 -1.20 -21.26 -2.62
CA THR A 212 -0.37 -20.47 -1.73
C THR A 212 -0.80 -19.03 -1.93
N TYR A 213 -1.90 -18.62 -1.28
CA TYR A 213 -2.32 -17.23 -1.29
C TYR A 213 -1.29 -16.43 -0.47
N LEU A 214 -0.40 -15.73 -1.18
CA LEU A 214 0.49 -14.75 -0.58
C LEU A 214 -0.37 -13.55 -0.15
N ARG A 215 -0.70 -13.48 1.14
CA ARG A 215 -1.51 -12.40 1.73
C ARG A 215 -0.67 -11.12 1.74
N LEU A 216 -0.86 -10.28 0.72
CA LEU A 216 -0.16 -8.99 0.61
C LEU A 216 -1.05 -7.90 1.23
N ASN A 217 -0.53 -7.26 2.28
CA ASN A 217 -1.19 -6.16 2.97
C ASN A 217 -1.53 -5.03 1.99
N ILE A 218 -2.82 -4.69 1.86
CA ILE A 218 -3.35 -3.75 0.87
C ILE A 218 -2.65 -2.38 0.94
N LYS A 219 -2.40 -1.86 2.16
CA LYS A 219 -1.68 -0.59 2.35
C LYS A 219 -0.23 -0.66 1.84
N LYS A 220 0.42 -1.82 1.98
CA LYS A 220 1.79 -2.02 1.47
C LYS A 220 1.80 -2.11 -0.05
N MET A 221 0.80 -2.74 -0.67
CA MET A 221 0.70 -2.82 -2.13
C MET A 221 0.40 -1.45 -2.74
N ASP A 222 -0.50 -0.68 -2.15
CA ASP A 222 -0.79 0.70 -2.57
C ASP A 222 0.44 1.59 -2.40
N HIS A 223 1.18 1.42 -1.30
CA HIS A 223 2.44 2.12 -1.10
C HIS A 223 3.49 1.73 -2.15
N LEU A 224 3.62 0.44 -2.49
CA LEU A 224 4.52 -0.03 -3.55
C LEU A 224 4.14 0.51 -4.93
N LEU A 225 2.85 0.57 -5.27
CA LEU A 225 2.37 1.17 -6.50
C LEU A 225 2.69 2.66 -6.56
N ASN A 226 2.46 3.39 -5.46
CA ASN A 226 2.81 4.80 -5.38
C ASN A 226 4.32 5.01 -5.53
N LEU A 227 5.15 4.21 -4.85
CA LEU A 227 6.61 4.26 -4.99
C LEU A 227 7.06 3.93 -6.42
N ALA A 228 6.47 2.91 -7.04
CA ALA A 228 6.78 2.54 -8.42
C ALA A 228 6.37 3.63 -9.42
N ALA A 229 5.19 4.23 -9.23
CA ALA A 229 4.71 5.34 -10.05
C ALA A 229 5.59 6.59 -9.88
N GLU A 230 5.95 6.94 -8.64
CA GLU A 230 6.89 8.02 -8.33
C GLU A 230 8.26 7.78 -8.96
N LEU A 231 8.74 6.53 -8.96
CA LEU A 231 10.01 6.16 -9.59
C LEU A 231 9.96 6.40 -11.11
N VAL A 232 8.88 5.99 -11.80
CA VAL A 232 8.68 6.26 -13.23
C VAL A 232 8.64 7.77 -13.51
N ILE A 233 7.92 8.54 -12.69
CA ILE A 233 7.85 10.00 -12.83
C ILE A 233 9.23 10.63 -12.64
N SER A 234 9.95 10.23 -11.58
CA SER A 234 11.29 10.72 -11.24
C SER A 234 12.29 10.43 -12.37
N ASN A 235 12.26 9.23 -12.96
CA ASN A 235 13.11 8.88 -14.09
C ASN A 235 12.84 9.75 -15.32
N ASN A 236 11.57 10.04 -15.62
CA ASN A 236 11.21 10.93 -16.72
C ASN A 236 11.65 12.38 -16.47
N GLN A 237 11.57 12.86 -15.22
CA GLN A 237 12.11 14.17 -14.85
C GLN A 237 13.63 14.21 -14.99
N PHE A 238 14.35 13.17 -14.53
CA PHE A 238 15.79 13.09 -14.66
C PHE A 238 16.24 13.05 -16.13
N LYS A 239 15.53 12.30 -16.99
CA LYS A 239 15.73 12.33 -18.44
C LYS A 239 15.60 13.74 -19.00
N THR A 240 14.57 14.48 -18.60
CA THR A 240 14.37 15.87 -19.02
C THR A 240 15.52 16.78 -18.58
N GLN A 241 16.03 16.61 -17.35
CA GLN A 241 17.19 17.36 -16.86
C GLN A 241 18.46 17.04 -17.66
N LEU A 242 18.66 15.77 -17.97
CA LEU A 242 19.80 15.30 -18.75
C LEU A 242 19.76 15.83 -20.19
N ASP A 243 18.58 15.86 -20.81
CA ASP A 243 18.40 16.46 -22.14
C ASP A 243 18.69 17.97 -22.13
N ARG A 244 18.30 18.69 -21.07
CA ARG A 244 18.70 20.10 -20.89
C ARG A 244 20.22 20.24 -20.77
N LEU A 245 20.89 19.32 -20.07
CA LEU A 245 22.33 19.32 -19.93
C LEU A 245 23.04 19.07 -21.26
N LYS A 246 22.53 18.13 -22.07
CA LYS A 246 23.02 17.88 -23.44
C LYS A 246 22.93 19.12 -24.33
N ASN A 247 21.91 19.96 -24.15
CA ASN A 247 21.74 21.18 -24.93
C ASN A 247 22.85 22.22 -24.70
N TYR A 248 23.65 22.09 -23.63
CA TYR A 248 24.85 22.93 -23.44
C TYR A 248 26.06 22.45 -24.24
N ILE A 249 26.12 21.18 -24.65
CA ILE A 249 27.25 20.64 -25.43
C ILE A 249 27.45 21.41 -26.75
N PRO A 250 26.40 21.68 -27.56
CA PRO A 250 26.53 22.52 -28.76
C PRO A 250 27.05 23.93 -28.45
N ILE A 251 26.62 24.53 -27.33
CA ILE A 251 27.06 25.87 -26.91
C ILE A 251 28.55 25.86 -26.55
N LEU A 252 29.00 24.85 -25.79
CA LEU A 252 30.42 24.66 -25.48
C LEU A 252 31.26 24.48 -26.75
N ASN A 253 30.79 23.67 -27.70
CA ASN A 253 31.47 23.48 -28.97
C ASN A 253 31.59 24.78 -29.78
N LYS A 254 30.57 25.64 -29.75
CA LYS A 254 30.61 26.97 -30.37
C LYS A 254 31.64 27.87 -29.69
N ASN A 255 31.69 27.88 -28.35
CA ASN A 255 32.67 28.67 -27.61
C ASN A 255 34.10 28.17 -27.84
N LEU A 256 34.32 26.86 -27.91
CA LEU A 256 35.62 26.27 -28.27
C LEU A 256 36.08 26.65 -29.68
N LYS A 257 35.15 26.91 -30.60
CA LYS A 257 35.49 27.46 -31.91
C LYS A 257 35.99 28.91 -31.78
N VAL A 258 35.30 29.74 -31.01
CA VAL A 258 35.71 31.14 -30.76
C VAL A 258 37.08 31.21 -30.09
N PHE A 259 37.38 30.32 -29.13
CA PHE A 259 38.71 30.24 -28.52
C PHE A 259 39.79 29.93 -29.55
N ARG A 260 39.57 28.94 -30.42
CA ARG A 260 40.50 28.62 -31.52
C ARG A 260 40.71 29.79 -32.47
N ASP A 261 39.63 30.45 -32.90
CA ASP A 261 39.73 31.62 -33.77
C ASP A 261 40.51 32.77 -33.09
N THR A 262 40.41 32.90 -31.76
CA THR A 262 41.15 33.90 -30.97
C THR A 262 42.62 33.52 -30.79
N GLU A 263 42.90 32.24 -30.59
CA GLU A 263 44.25 31.67 -30.54
C GLU A 263 45.00 31.96 -31.86
N ASP A 264 44.39 31.61 -33.00
CA ASP A 264 44.93 31.84 -34.34
C ASP A 264 45.21 33.33 -34.60
N PHE A 265 44.31 34.21 -34.17
CA PHE A 265 44.49 35.66 -34.30
C PHE A 265 45.66 36.17 -33.45
N MET A 266 45.77 35.75 -32.19
CA MET A 266 46.89 36.15 -31.33
C MET A 266 48.23 35.61 -31.83
N ASP A 267 48.25 34.39 -32.37
CA ASP A 267 49.42 33.81 -33.01
C ASP A 267 49.86 34.63 -34.23
N THR A 268 48.90 35.09 -35.02
CA THR A 268 49.16 35.98 -36.17
C THR A 268 49.74 37.32 -35.70
N LEU A 269 49.14 37.97 -34.70
CA LEU A 269 49.65 39.22 -34.12
C LEU A 269 51.08 39.08 -33.57
N LEU A 270 51.39 37.96 -32.93
CA LEU A 270 52.73 37.68 -32.43
C LEU A 270 53.75 37.54 -33.57
N ARG A 271 53.36 36.93 -34.69
CA ARG A 271 54.23 36.82 -35.88
C ARG A 271 54.46 38.18 -36.53
N GLU A 272 53.38 38.94 -36.77
CA GLU A 272 53.46 40.29 -37.34
C GLU A 272 54.26 41.24 -36.45
N GLY A 273 54.05 41.19 -35.13
CA GLY A 273 54.82 41.97 -34.16
C GLY A 273 56.32 41.68 -34.20
N LYS A 274 56.71 40.40 -34.34
CA LYS A 274 58.12 40.01 -34.50
C LYS A 274 58.71 40.48 -35.83
N HIS A 275 57.95 40.41 -36.93
CA HIS A 275 58.38 40.94 -38.22
C HIS A 275 58.60 42.44 -38.16
N LEU A 276 57.66 43.18 -37.55
CA LEU A 276 57.77 44.63 -37.37
C LEU A 276 58.94 45.02 -36.47
N GLU A 277 59.19 44.28 -35.39
CA GLU A 277 60.37 44.45 -34.53
C GLU A 277 61.67 44.26 -35.32
N ALA A 278 61.72 43.25 -36.20
CA ALA A 278 62.88 42.98 -37.04
C ALA A 278 63.13 44.10 -38.08
N GLU A 279 62.08 44.64 -38.71
CA GLU A 279 62.17 45.74 -39.67
C GLU A 279 62.55 47.08 -39.01
N LEU A 280 62.03 47.35 -37.82
CA LEU A 280 62.30 48.58 -37.08
C LEU A 280 63.62 48.55 -36.32
N LYS A 281 64.31 47.40 -36.27
CA LYS A 281 65.55 47.21 -35.51
C LYS A 281 66.59 48.28 -35.84
N SER A 282 66.81 48.57 -37.12
CA SER A 282 67.77 49.58 -37.57
C SER A 282 67.37 51.03 -37.26
N TYR A 283 66.08 51.30 -37.04
CA TYR A 283 65.55 52.64 -36.76
C TYR A 283 65.44 52.95 -35.25
N VAL A 284 65.45 51.91 -34.42
CA VAL A 284 65.21 51.98 -32.97
C VAL A 284 66.45 51.57 -32.16
N GLU A 285 67.57 51.23 -32.83
CA GLU A 285 68.85 50.88 -32.21
C GLU A 285 69.33 51.88 -31.14
N ASP A 286 69.10 53.19 -31.35
CA ASP A 286 69.49 54.25 -30.41
C ASP A 286 68.42 54.61 -29.35
N LYS A 287 67.29 53.89 -29.29
CA LYS A 287 66.18 54.16 -28.37
C LYS A 287 65.83 52.94 -27.51
N PRO A 288 66.56 52.68 -26.40
CA PRO A 288 66.38 51.49 -25.57
C PRO A 288 64.96 51.38 -24.97
N GLY A 289 64.30 52.51 -24.66
CA GLY A 289 62.94 52.51 -24.13
C GLY A 289 61.87 51.95 -25.09
N ALA A 290 62.06 52.12 -26.40
CA ALA A 290 61.14 51.60 -27.41
C ALA A 290 61.34 50.09 -27.61
N GLN A 291 62.58 49.61 -27.64
CA GLN A 291 62.88 48.17 -27.68
C GLN A 291 62.30 47.43 -26.46
N GLU A 292 62.44 48.01 -25.26
CA GLU A 292 61.89 47.41 -24.06
C GLU A 292 60.35 47.41 -24.04
N ALA A 293 59.71 48.42 -24.63
CA ALA A 293 58.25 48.45 -24.78
C ALA A 293 57.73 47.35 -25.71
N PHE A 294 58.39 47.12 -26.86
CA PHE A 294 58.05 46.01 -27.77
C PHE A 294 58.23 44.64 -27.10
N ARG A 295 59.35 44.44 -26.39
CA ARG A 295 59.61 43.20 -25.65
C ARG A 295 58.53 42.94 -24.60
N LYS A 296 58.15 43.95 -23.80
CA LYS A 296 57.08 43.84 -22.80
C LYS A 296 55.74 43.51 -23.43
N LEU A 297 55.39 44.12 -24.57
CA LEU A 297 54.15 43.83 -25.28
C LEU A 297 54.12 42.38 -25.80
N SER A 298 55.21 41.92 -26.43
CA SER A 298 55.34 40.51 -26.86
C SER A 298 55.23 39.56 -25.67
N ASP A 299 55.91 39.83 -24.56
CA ASP A 299 55.85 39.02 -23.35
C ASP A 299 54.42 38.98 -22.74
N HIS A 300 53.66 40.06 -22.85
CA HIS A 300 52.26 40.10 -22.41
C HIS A 300 51.34 39.31 -23.35
N LEU A 301 51.51 39.44 -24.66
CA LEU A 301 50.74 38.70 -25.66
C LEU A 301 51.01 37.20 -25.59
N GLN A 302 52.28 36.78 -25.42
CA GLN A 302 52.63 35.37 -25.22
C GLN A 302 52.01 34.78 -23.96
N ARG A 303 51.98 35.54 -22.86
CA ARG A 303 51.29 35.12 -21.62
C ARG A 303 49.78 35.00 -21.82
N ALA A 304 49.16 35.95 -22.52
CA ALA A 304 47.73 35.90 -22.83
C ALA A 304 47.39 34.69 -23.71
N LEU A 305 48.18 34.41 -24.75
CA LEU A 305 48.04 33.23 -25.60
C LEU A 305 48.10 31.93 -24.79
N LYS A 306 49.13 31.80 -23.94
CA LYS A 306 49.27 30.62 -23.07
C LYS A 306 48.06 30.42 -22.15
N ASN A 307 47.50 31.50 -21.61
CA ASN A 307 46.31 31.43 -20.78
C ASN A 307 45.06 31.00 -21.58
N VAL A 308 44.90 31.50 -22.82
CA VAL A 308 43.80 31.08 -23.70
C VAL A 308 43.92 29.61 -24.07
N GLN A 309 45.13 29.13 -24.37
CA GLN A 309 45.39 27.71 -24.64
C GLN A 309 45.03 26.83 -23.44
N ALA A 310 45.48 27.20 -22.23
CA ALA A 310 45.13 26.47 -21.01
C ALA A 310 43.62 26.42 -20.77
N LEU A 311 42.92 27.54 -20.96
CA LEU A 311 41.45 27.58 -20.85
C LEU A 311 40.77 26.72 -21.92
N GLN A 312 41.29 26.71 -23.16
CA GLN A 312 40.77 25.87 -24.24
C GLN A 312 40.91 24.38 -23.92
N ASP A 313 42.05 23.95 -23.39
CA ASP A 313 42.27 22.57 -22.97
C ASP A 313 41.32 22.16 -21.85
N GLU A 314 41.13 23.01 -20.84
CA GLU A 314 40.18 22.78 -19.75
C GLU A 314 38.74 22.65 -20.25
N VAL A 315 38.29 23.59 -21.09
CA VAL A 315 36.92 23.57 -21.64
C VAL A 315 36.72 22.35 -22.56
N THR A 316 37.76 21.95 -23.30
CA THR A 316 37.71 20.75 -24.15
C THR A 316 37.57 19.49 -23.30
N SER A 317 38.34 19.37 -22.22
CA SER A 317 38.25 18.27 -21.26
C SER A 317 36.86 18.21 -20.61
N VAL A 318 36.32 19.35 -20.15
CA VAL A 318 34.96 19.43 -19.60
C VAL A 318 33.92 19.00 -20.63
N GLY A 319 34.04 19.46 -21.89
CA GLY A 319 33.14 19.08 -22.97
C GLY A 319 33.17 17.57 -23.26
N HIS A 320 34.35 16.95 -23.26
CA HIS A 320 34.51 15.50 -23.42
C HIS A 320 33.85 14.73 -22.28
N ASN A 321 34.19 15.06 -21.03
CA ASN A 321 33.65 14.40 -19.84
C ASN A 321 32.12 14.55 -19.75
N LEU A 322 31.59 15.73 -20.10
CA LEU A 322 30.15 15.97 -20.13
C LEU A 322 29.44 15.07 -21.15
N LYS A 323 30.03 14.91 -22.34
CA LYS A 323 29.50 14.06 -23.40
C LYS A 323 29.55 12.58 -23.02
N GLU A 324 30.66 12.13 -22.45
CA GLU A 324 30.83 10.75 -21.99
C GLU A 324 29.87 10.40 -20.85
N ASN A 325 29.83 11.23 -19.80
CA ASN A 325 28.90 11.05 -18.68
C ASN A 325 27.45 11.10 -19.14
N SER A 326 27.10 12.01 -20.06
CA SER A 326 25.74 12.09 -20.60
C SER A 326 25.32 10.80 -21.32
N LYS A 327 26.24 10.18 -22.09
CA LYS A 327 25.98 8.89 -22.73
C LYS A 327 25.79 7.77 -21.70
N THR A 328 26.66 7.70 -20.69
CA THR A 328 26.55 6.70 -19.62
C THR A 328 25.24 6.84 -18.84
N TYR A 329 24.84 8.08 -18.53
CA TYR A 329 23.57 8.33 -17.85
C TYR A 329 22.36 8.01 -18.71
N ASP A 330 22.41 8.23 -20.03
CA ASP A 330 21.36 7.77 -20.96
C ASP A 330 21.17 6.25 -20.91
N GLU A 331 22.28 5.50 -21.00
CA GLU A 331 22.26 4.04 -20.95
C GLU A 331 21.70 3.54 -19.60
N ASN A 332 22.11 4.17 -18.50
CA ASN A 332 21.59 3.85 -17.16
C ASN A 332 20.12 4.21 -17.01
N LEU A 333 19.69 5.37 -17.49
CA LEU A 333 18.28 5.79 -17.49
C LEU A 333 17.40 4.83 -18.28
N GLN A 334 17.87 4.31 -19.42
CA GLN A 334 17.12 3.30 -20.18
C GLN A 334 16.93 2.03 -19.37
N LYS A 335 17.97 1.55 -18.68
CA LYS A 335 17.89 0.38 -17.80
C LYS A 335 16.94 0.62 -16.63
N VAL A 336 17.06 1.77 -15.96
CA VAL A 336 16.20 2.09 -14.80
C VAL A 336 14.75 2.26 -15.24
N ASN A 337 14.46 2.91 -16.36
CA ASN A 337 13.10 3.00 -16.90
C ASN A 337 12.51 1.62 -17.19
N LYS A 338 13.28 0.73 -17.83
CA LYS A 338 12.85 -0.64 -18.09
C LYS A 338 12.51 -1.37 -16.79
N LEU A 339 13.43 -1.36 -15.81
CA LEU A 339 13.24 -2.00 -14.50
C LEU A 339 12.08 -1.40 -13.72
N SER A 340 11.84 -0.09 -13.82
CA SER A 340 10.74 0.59 -13.12
C SER A 340 9.39 0.21 -13.70
N ASN A 341 9.30 0.07 -15.04
CA ASN A 341 8.09 -0.41 -15.69
C ASN A 341 7.83 -1.89 -15.38
N GLU A 342 8.87 -2.74 -15.42
CA GLU A 342 8.76 -4.13 -15.01
C GLU A 342 8.30 -4.25 -13.54
N LEU A 343 8.87 -3.45 -12.64
CA LEU A 343 8.43 -3.41 -11.24
C LEU A 343 6.96 -3.00 -11.10
N LEU A 344 6.54 -1.96 -11.84
CA LEU A 344 5.14 -1.53 -11.83
C LEU A 344 4.21 -2.65 -12.30
N ASP A 345 4.57 -3.34 -13.38
CA ASP A 345 3.79 -4.45 -13.93
C ASP A 345 3.71 -5.64 -12.94
N GLU A 346 4.81 -6.01 -12.30
CA GLU A 346 4.86 -7.09 -11.29
C GLU A 346 4.02 -6.76 -10.05
N VAL A 347 4.09 -5.51 -9.57
CA VAL A 347 3.29 -5.03 -8.43
C VAL A 347 1.79 -5.04 -8.80
N MET A 348 1.44 -4.64 -10.02
CA MET A 348 0.06 -4.70 -10.51
C MET A 348 -0.44 -6.15 -10.62
N GLN A 349 0.38 -7.07 -11.12
CA GLN A 349 0.03 -8.50 -11.21
C GLN A 349 -0.17 -9.13 -9.83
N ALA A 350 0.67 -8.78 -8.85
CA ALA A 350 0.55 -9.27 -7.48
C ALA A 350 -0.73 -8.81 -6.75
N ARG A 351 -1.44 -7.80 -7.29
CA ARG A 351 -2.69 -7.25 -6.74
C ARG A 351 -3.94 -7.91 -7.33
N LEU A 352 -3.78 -8.70 -8.40
CA LEU A 352 -4.90 -9.34 -9.06
C LEU A 352 -5.48 -10.44 -8.18
N VAL A 353 -6.81 -10.46 -8.08
CA VAL A 353 -7.58 -11.47 -7.37
C VAL A 353 -8.69 -12.00 -8.27
N PRO A 354 -9.10 -13.27 -8.12
CA PRO A 354 -10.21 -13.82 -8.90
C PRO A 354 -11.51 -13.07 -8.60
N ILE A 355 -12.30 -12.80 -9.64
CA ILE A 355 -13.58 -12.08 -9.52
C ILE A 355 -14.66 -12.91 -8.82
N ASN A 356 -14.43 -14.21 -8.57
CA ASN A 356 -15.34 -15.09 -7.83
C ASN A 356 -15.80 -14.50 -6.49
N MET A 357 -14.92 -13.78 -5.78
CA MET A 357 -15.23 -13.16 -4.50
C MET A 357 -16.32 -12.10 -4.63
N LEU A 358 -16.39 -11.43 -5.79
CA LEU A 358 -17.44 -10.48 -6.13
C LEU A 358 -18.76 -11.20 -6.40
N PHE A 359 -18.72 -12.24 -7.24
CA PHE A 359 -19.90 -12.95 -7.69
C PHE A 359 -20.61 -13.71 -6.56
N GLN A 360 -19.84 -14.24 -5.60
CA GLN A 360 -20.39 -14.88 -4.41
C GLN A 360 -21.20 -13.91 -3.56
N ARG A 361 -20.79 -12.63 -3.46
CA ARG A 361 -21.52 -11.61 -2.68
C ARG A 361 -22.88 -11.25 -3.26
N PHE A 362 -23.12 -11.49 -4.56
CA PHE A 362 -24.41 -11.20 -5.19
C PHE A 362 -25.54 -12.16 -4.80
N HIS A 363 -25.23 -13.37 -4.32
CA HIS A 363 -26.24 -14.41 -4.08
C HIS A 363 -27.30 -14.00 -3.07
N ARG A 364 -26.91 -13.43 -1.93
CA ARG A 364 -27.83 -13.07 -0.84
C ARG A 364 -28.73 -11.87 -1.24
N PRO A 365 -28.20 -10.73 -1.71
CA PRO A 365 -29.04 -9.60 -2.13
C PRO A 365 -30.02 -9.94 -3.25
N ILE A 366 -29.59 -10.74 -4.25
CA ILE A 366 -30.45 -11.15 -5.36
C ILE A 366 -31.59 -12.06 -4.88
N ARG A 367 -31.27 -13.02 -4.01
CA ARG A 367 -32.28 -13.94 -3.45
C ARG A 367 -33.31 -13.19 -2.60
N ASP A 368 -32.87 -12.24 -1.79
CA ASP A 368 -33.76 -11.45 -0.93
C ASP A 368 -34.68 -10.57 -1.78
N LEU A 369 -34.14 -9.94 -2.84
CA LEU A 369 -34.92 -9.16 -3.80
C LEU A 369 -35.92 -10.02 -4.59
N ALA A 370 -35.49 -11.20 -5.06
CA ALA A 370 -36.36 -12.15 -5.76
C ALA A 370 -37.56 -12.57 -4.89
N ARG A 371 -37.33 -12.82 -3.60
CA ARG A 371 -38.40 -13.10 -2.63
C ARG A 371 -39.33 -11.91 -2.42
N GLN A 372 -38.79 -10.70 -2.26
CA GLN A 372 -39.57 -9.49 -2.07
C GLN A 372 -40.50 -9.20 -3.26
N LEU A 373 -40.04 -9.48 -4.48
CA LEU A 373 -40.80 -9.28 -5.71
C LEU A 373 -41.60 -10.51 -6.16
N GLN A 374 -41.56 -11.61 -5.40
CA GLN A 374 -42.18 -12.90 -5.73
C GLN A 374 -41.80 -13.43 -7.13
N LYS A 375 -40.55 -13.20 -7.56
CA LYS A 375 -40.00 -13.70 -8.83
C LYS A 375 -39.12 -14.93 -8.57
N GLN A 376 -39.19 -15.95 -9.42
CA GLN A 376 -38.24 -17.07 -9.40
C GLN A 376 -37.09 -16.75 -10.35
N ILE A 377 -35.86 -16.77 -9.85
CA ILE A 377 -34.67 -16.32 -10.59
C ILE A 377 -33.54 -17.33 -10.45
N ARG A 378 -32.91 -17.67 -11.58
CA ARG A 378 -31.70 -18.48 -11.65
C ARG A 378 -30.52 -17.60 -12.04
N LEU A 379 -29.57 -17.44 -11.13
CA LEU A 379 -28.32 -16.74 -11.37
C LEU A 379 -27.29 -17.71 -11.98
N SER A 380 -26.72 -17.35 -13.13
CA SER A 380 -25.70 -18.11 -13.85
C SER A 380 -24.42 -17.29 -13.88
N LEU A 381 -23.38 -17.76 -13.19
CA LEU A 381 -22.08 -17.11 -13.13
C LEU A 381 -21.08 -17.83 -14.02
N LYS A 382 -20.32 -17.09 -14.84
CA LYS A 382 -19.31 -17.63 -15.75
C LYS A 382 -18.02 -16.80 -15.68
N GLY A 383 -16.88 -17.47 -15.77
CA GLY A 383 -15.56 -16.82 -15.76
C GLY A 383 -15.16 -16.31 -14.37
N GLU A 384 -15.52 -17.04 -13.32
CA GLU A 384 -15.22 -16.74 -11.91
C GLU A 384 -13.71 -16.65 -11.62
N GLU A 385 -12.91 -17.35 -12.41
CA GLU A 385 -11.46 -17.35 -12.39
C GLU A 385 -10.82 -16.10 -13.01
N THR A 386 -11.62 -15.21 -13.62
CA THR A 386 -11.09 -14.00 -14.25
C THR A 386 -10.46 -13.10 -13.18
N GLU A 387 -9.17 -12.84 -13.34
CA GLU A 387 -8.39 -11.98 -12.45
C GLU A 387 -8.68 -10.49 -12.68
N LEU A 388 -8.95 -9.78 -11.59
CA LEU A 388 -9.17 -8.33 -11.57
C LEU A 388 -8.46 -7.69 -10.39
N ASP A 389 -8.10 -6.42 -10.51
CA ASP A 389 -7.55 -5.63 -9.40
C ASP A 389 -8.48 -5.64 -8.19
N ARG A 390 -7.95 -5.91 -6.99
CA ARG A 390 -8.75 -6.03 -5.76
C ARG A 390 -9.54 -4.76 -5.42
N THR A 391 -9.02 -3.56 -5.68
CA THR A 391 -9.78 -2.33 -5.45
C THR A 391 -10.90 -2.18 -6.46
N LEU A 392 -10.67 -2.52 -7.73
CA LEU A 392 -11.75 -2.56 -8.71
C LEU A 392 -12.84 -3.57 -8.32
N VAL A 393 -12.47 -4.72 -7.75
CA VAL A 393 -13.45 -5.68 -7.23
C VAL A 393 -14.34 -5.06 -6.15
N GLU A 394 -13.77 -4.32 -5.21
CA GLU A 394 -14.52 -3.64 -4.14
C GLU A 394 -15.40 -2.50 -4.69
N GLU A 395 -14.87 -1.68 -5.60
CA GLU A 395 -15.58 -0.54 -6.19
C GLU A 395 -16.71 -0.96 -7.15
N LEU A 396 -16.55 -2.07 -7.87
CA LEU A 396 -17.54 -2.56 -8.84
C LEU A 396 -18.74 -3.27 -8.20
N TYR A 397 -18.67 -3.61 -6.91
CA TYR A 397 -19.75 -4.33 -6.23
C TYR A 397 -21.09 -3.60 -6.30
N GLU A 398 -21.14 -2.34 -5.83
CA GLU A 398 -22.38 -1.56 -5.81
C GLU A 398 -22.92 -1.26 -7.22
N PRO A 399 -22.12 -0.80 -8.20
CA PRO A 399 -22.57 -0.60 -9.57
C PRO A 399 -23.15 -1.87 -10.23
N LEU A 400 -22.48 -3.02 -10.09
CA LEU A 400 -22.94 -4.27 -10.69
C LEU A 400 -24.20 -4.78 -9.99
N LEU A 401 -24.25 -4.68 -8.65
CA LEU A 401 -25.46 -5.01 -7.90
C LEU A 401 -26.64 -4.14 -8.34
N HIS A 402 -26.41 -2.86 -8.62
CA HIS A 402 -27.44 -1.97 -9.13
C HIS A 402 -27.94 -2.38 -10.52
N ILE A 403 -27.03 -2.75 -11.44
CA ILE A 403 -27.42 -3.22 -12.78
C ILE A 403 -28.23 -4.52 -12.67
N ILE A 404 -27.79 -5.47 -11.85
CA ILE A 404 -28.49 -6.73 -11.65
C ILE A 404 -29.86 -6.47 -10.99
N ARG A 405 -29.94 -5.56 -10.01
CA ARG A 405 -31.21 -5.16 -9.41
C ARG A 405 -32.15 -4.57 -10.46
N ASN A 406 -31.69 -3.70 -11.34
CA ASN A 406 -32.52 -3.13 -12.41
C ASN A 406 -33.05 -4.21 -13.36
N ALA A 407 -32.23 -5.20 -13.69
CA ALA A 407 -32.65 -6.36 -14.48
C ALA A 407 -33.73 -7.19 -13.75
N ILE A 408 -33.60 -7.37 -12.43
CA ILE A 408 -34.58 -8.10 -11.62
C ILE A 408 -35.87 -7.31 -11.43
N ASP A 409 -35.78 -6.02 -11.11
CA ASP A 409 -36.92 -5.15 -10.78
C ASP A 409 -37.76 -4.89 -12.03
N HIS A 410 -37.12 -4.54 -13.13
CA HIS A 410 -37.77 -4.04 -14.34
C HIS A 410 -37.62 -4.93 -15.58
N GLY A 411 -36.53 -5.69 -15.71
CA GLY A 411 -36.27 -6.55 -16.87
C GLY A 411 -37.06 -7.86 -16.86
N LEU A 412 -37.07 -8.55 -15.72
CA LEU A 412 -37.75 -9.84 -15.58
C LEU A 412 -39.25 -9.70 -15.29
N GLU A 413 -40.08 -10.31 -16.14
CA GLU A 413 -41.52 -10.52 -15.94
C GLU A 413 -41.79 -11.40 -14.70
N SER A 414 -42.98 -11.29 -14.08
CA SER A 414 -43.35 -12.12 -12.93
C SER A 414 -43.52 -13.60 -13.32
N GLY A 415 -43.42 -14.52 -12.35
CA GLY A 415 -43.55 -15.96 -12.63
C GLY A 415 -44.91 -16.35 -13.23
N GLU A 416 -45.97 -15.60 -12.89
CA GLU A 416 -47.31 -15.80 -13.46
C GLU A 416 -47.39 -15.29 -14.90
N ASP A 417 -46.81 -14.11 -15.18
CA ASP A 417 -46.77 -13.53 -16.52
C ASP A 417 -45.92 -14.37 -17.48
N ARG A 418 -44.79 -14.93 -17.01
CA ARG A 418 -43.94 -15.83 -17.79
C ARG A 418 -44.65 -17.13 -18.16
N LYS A 419 -45.39 -17.72 -17.21
CA LYS A 419 -46.24 -18.90 -17.49
C LYS A 419 -47.36 -18.57 -18.48
N ALA A 420 -47.99 -17.40 -18.36
CA ALA A 420 -49.01 -16.95 -19.30
C ALA A 420 -48.44 -16.74 -20.72
N ALA A 421 -47.17 -16.32 -20.83
CA ALA A 421 -46.44 -16.17 -22.09
C ALA A 421 -45.78 -17.47 -22.61
N GLY A 422 -45.93 -18.61 -21.92
CA GLY A 422 -45.34 -19.89 -22.31
C GLY A 422 -43.81 -19.98 -22.12
N LYS A 423 -43.21 -19.08 -21.33
CA LYS A 423 -41.78 -19.09 -20.98
C LYS A 423 -41.53 -19.91 -19.71
N ASP A 424 -40.26 -20.24 -19.46
CA ASP A 424 -39.84 -20.87 -18.21
C ASP A 424 -40.23 -19.96 -17.01
N PRO A 425 -40.90 -20.48 -15.98
CA PRO A 425 -41.24 -19.70 -14.78
C PRO A 425 -40.02 -19.12 -14.04
N GLU A 426 -38.82 -19.69 -14.22
CA GLU A 426 -37.58 -19.09 -13.75
C GLU A 426 -37.02 -18.08 -14.77
N GLY A 427 -36.82 -16.83 -14.33
CA GLY A 427 -36.01 -15.84 -15.05
C GLY A 427 -34.52 -16.15 -14.92
N ARG A 428 -33.73 -15.97 -15.99
CA ARG A 428 -32.31 -16.34 -15.99
C ARG A 428 -31.44 -15.10 -16.10
N ILE A 429 -30.67 -14.79 -15.06
CA ILE A 429 -29.67 -13.73 -15.13
C ILE A 429 -28.30 -14.36 -15.30
N GLU A 430 -27.60 -14.03 -16.37
CA GLU A 430 -26.23 -14.48 -16.63
C GLU A 430 -25.24 -13.33 -16.44
N VAL A 431 -24.26 -13.54 -15.55
CA VAL A 431 -23.12 -12.65 -15.36
C VAL A 431 -21.88 -13.40 -15.82
N LYS A 432 -21.17 -12.84 -16.79
CA LYS A 432 -20.00 -13.45 -17.42
C LYS A 432 -18.82 -12.49 -17.37
N ALA A 433 -17.71 -12.93 -16.80
CA ALA A 433 -16.45 -12.22 -16.89
C ALA A 433 -15.50 -12.94 -17.86
N TYR A 434 -14.74 -12.19 -18.65
CA TYR A 434 -13.62 -12.73 -19.42
C TYR A 434 -12.62 -11.62 -19.74
N ARG A 435 -11.37 -12.02 -20.00
CA ARG A 435 -10.30 -11.10 -20.39
C ARG A 435 -10.26 -10.98 -21.91
N ASP A 436 -10.38 -9.76 -22.43
CA ASP A 436 -10.15 -9.44 -23.85
C ASP A 436 -8.96 -8.49 -23.96
N ARG A 437 -7.87 -8.99 -24.55
CA ARG A 437 -6.59 -8.28 -24.69
C ARG A 437 -6.10 -7.70 -23.35
N ASN A 438 -6.23 -6.39 -23.18
CA ASN A 438 -5.75 -5.64 -22.02
C ASN A 438 -6.90 -5.13 -21.13
N GLN A 439 -8.10 -5.67 -21.30
CA GLN A 439 -9.30 -5.28 -20.55
C GLN A 439 -10.01 -6.52 -20.01
N VAL A 440 -10.68 -6.34 -18.87
CA VAL A 440 -11.61 -7.33 -18.34
C VAL A 440 -13.01 -6.87 -18.73
N ILE A 441 -13.75 -7.75 -19.40
CA ILE A 441 -15.12 -7.52 -19.83
C ILE A 441 -16.05 -8.26 -18.87
N ILE A 442 -17.03 -7.54 -18.34
CA ILE A 442 -18.12 -8.09 -17.52
C ILE A 442 -19.42 -7.88 -18.29
N GLU A 443 -20.03 -8.96 -18.73
CA GLU A 443 -21.32 -8.99 -19.42
C GLU A 443 -22.41 -9.40 -18.44
N ILE A 444 -23.51 -8.64 -18.40
CA ILE A 444 -24.73 -8.98 -17.66
C ILE A 444 -25.87 -9.09 -18.68
N SER A 445 -26.63 -10.19 -18.60
CA SER A 445 -27.80 -10.45 -19.45
C SER A 445 -28.94 -11.05 -18.63
N ASP A 446 -30.19 -10.74 -18.99
CA ASP A 446 -31.44 -11.16 -18.31
C ASP A 446 -32.39 -11.98 -19.19
#